data_AF-A0A3D5AQ21-F1
#
_entry.id   AF-A0A3D5AQ21-F1
#
_cell.length_a   1.000
_cell.length_b   1.000
_cell.length_c   1.000
_cell.angle_alpha   90.00
_cell.angle_beta   90.00
_cell.angle_gamma   90.00
#
_symmetry.space_group_name_H-M   'P 1'
#
loop_
_entity.id
_entity.type
_entity.pdbx_description
1 polymer ?
#
loop_
_entity_poly.entity_id
_entity_poly.type
_entity_poly.pdbx_seq_one_letter_code
_entity_poly.pdbx_strand_id
1 'polypeptide(L)'
;MVTQRQRPVRIGNCSGFYGDRVAAAREMLDGPLDVLTGDYLAELTMLILWKARRKNPELGYATTFLRQMEDVLGTCLDRGVRVVVNAGGLNPAGLARQLQQLAQRLGLAPRIGYLSGDDVVDRLPEWQQAGAELANMDTGLPLAKAGLPVVTANAYLGGWGIAAALDADCDVVICPRVTDASLVVGPAAWWHGWQRDDWDQLAGAVAAGHVIECGPQATGGNYSFLEEITDRRYPGFPIAEIAADGSSVITKHDGTGGLVDRKRV
;
A
#
# COMPACT_ATOMS: atom_id res chain seq x y z
N MET A 1 -23.62 22.05 10.05
CA MET A 1 -22.62 21.54 9.09
C MET A 1 -21.50 20.91 9.90
N VAL A 2 -21.50 19.59 10.03
CA VAL A 2 -20.35 18.85 10.58
C VAL A 2 -19.29 18.86 9.48
N THR A 3 -18.19 19.57 9.70
CA THR A 3 -17.03 19.58 8.80
C THR A 3 -16.58 18.14 8.51
N GLN A 4 -16.26 17.83 7.25
CA GLN A 4 -15.86 16.49 6.75
C GLN A 4 -14.82 15.75 7.61
N ARG A 5 -14.07 16.46 8.47
CA ARG A 5 -13.01 15.96 9.36
C ARG A 5 -13.45 15.36 10.70
N GLN A 6 -14.74 15.06 10.91
CA GLN A 6 -15.20 14.35 12.13
C GLN A 6 -15.66 12.91 11.91
N ARG A 7 -15.93 12.49 10.67
CA ARG A 7 -16.30 11.10 10.41
C ARG A 7 -15.06 10.21 10.22
N PRO A 8 -15.17 8.89 10.47
CA PRO A 8 -14.12 7.94 10.13
C PRO A 8 -13.71 8.04 8.65
N VAL A 9 -12.42 7.87 8.39
CA VAL A 9 -11.88 7.69 7.03
C VAL A 9 -12.11 6.26 6.59
N ARG A 10 -12.56 6.07 5.35
CA ARG A 10 -12.78 4.77 4.73
C ARG A 10 -11.60 4.41 3.84
N ILE A 11 -10.75 3.53 4.33
CA ILE A 11 -9.57 3.05 3.62
C ILE A 11 -9.82 1.61 3.19
N GLY A 12 -9.85 1.37 1.88
CA GLY A 12 -10.05 0.04 1.32
C GLY A 12 -8.83 -0.41 0.53
N ASN A 13 -8.49 -1.70 0.62
CA ASN A 13 -7.34 -2.25 -0.11
C ASN A 13 -7.77 -2.93 -1.42
N CYS A 14 -6.92 -2.96 -2.45
CA CYS A 14 -7.20 -3.65 -3.72
C CYS A 14 -6.08 -4.57 -4.20
N SER A 15 -5.04 -4.77 -3.39
CA SER A 15 -3.97 -5.72 -3.68
C SER A 15 -3.28 -6.15 -2.39
N GLY A 16 -2.98 -7.45 -2.25
CA GLY A 16 -2.11 -7.97 -1.20
C GLY A 16 -0.74 -8.46 -1.69
N PHE A 17 -0.53 -8.55 -3.00
CA PHE A 17 0.74 -8.96 -3.60
C PHE A 17 0.82 -8.58 -5.09
N TYR A 18 2.03 -8.57 -5.65
CA TYR A 18 2.18 -8.33 -7.10
C TYR A 18 1.60 -9.48 -7.93
N GLY A 19 0.54 -9.18 -8.69
CA GLY A 19 -0.17 -10.15 -9.52
C GLY A 19 -1.50 -10.64 -8.91
N ASP A 20 -1.97 -9.99 -7.84
CA ASP A 20 -3.30 -10.23 -7.24
C ASP A 20 -4.45 -9.88 -8.21
N ARG A 21 -5.69 -9.98 -7.74
CA ARG A 21 -6.94 -9.77 -8.48
C ARG A 21 -6.98 -8.39 -9.12
N VAL A 22 -6.77 -8.34 -10.44
CA VAL A 22 -6.83 -7.09 -11.24
C VAL A 22 -8.17 -6.37 -11.07
N ALA A 23 -9.29 -7.10 -11.05
CA ALA A 23 -10.62 -6.52 -10.91
C ALA A 23 -10.90 -5.89 -9.53
N ALA A 24 -10.07 -6.13 -8.51
CA ALA A 24 -10.31 -5.66 -7.15
C ALA A 24 -10.39 -4.14 -7.05
N ALA A 25 -9.59 -3.39 -7.81
CA ALA A 25 -9.65 -1.93 -7.80
C ALA A 25 -11.04 -1.42 -8.23
N ARG A 26 -11.65 -2.06 -9.24
CA ARG A 26 -13.01 -1.72 -9.70
C ARG A 26 -14.05 -2.16 -8.67
N GLU A 27 -13.95 -3.39 -8.17
CA GLU A 27 -14.85 -3.92 -7.12
C GLU A 27 -14.88 -3.00 -5.88
N MET A 28 -13.72 -2.46 -5.49
CA MET A 28 -13.61 -1.55 -4.36
C MET A 28 -14.25 -0.16 -4.59
N LEU A 29 -14.50 0.21 -5.84
CA LEU A 29 -15.22 1.43 -6.20
C LEU A 29 -16.71 1.19 -6.46
N ASP A 30 -17.23 -0.01 -6.26
CA ASP A 30 -18.69 -0.24 -6.32
C ASP A 30 -19.41 0.35 -5.08
N GLY A 31 -18.67 0.65 -4.00
CA GLY A 31 -19.16 1.32 -2.80
C GLY A 31 -18.35 2.55 -2.40
N PRO A 32 -18.65 3.15 -1.23
CA PRO A 32 -18.01 4.39 -0.77
C PRO A 32 -16.61 4.13 -0.19
N LEU A 33 -15.63 4.91 -0.64
CA LEU A 33 -14.27 4.96 -0.10
C LEU A 33 -13.77 6.41 -0.08
N ASP A 34 -12.82 6.69 0.81
CA ASP A 34 -12.04 7.93 0.78
C ASP A 34 -10.66 7.68 0.17
N VAL A 35 -10.09 6.50 0.47
CA VAL A 35 -8.76 6.12 0.03
C VAL A 35 -8.77 4.66 -0.46
N LEU A 36 -8.24 4.46 -1.66
CA LEU A 36 -7.96 3.16 -2.23
C LEU A 36 -6.48 2.85 -2.08
N THR A 37 -6.15 1.80 -1.34
CA THR A 37 -4.78 1.35 -1.14
C THR A 37 -4.47 0.10 -1.95
N GLY A 38 -3.19 -0.19 -2.13
CA GLY A 38 -2.75 -1.43 -2.77
C GLY A 38 -1.34 -1.81 -2.34
N ASP A 39 -1.21 -3.01 -1.81
CA ASP A 39 0.07 -3.62 -1.48
C ASP A 39 0.50 -4.62 -2.57
N TYR A 40 1.69 -4.40 -3.11
CA TYR A 40 2.28 -5.16 -4.20
C TYR A 40 3.61 -5.79 -3.81
N LEU A 41 4.20 -5.43 -2.67
CA LEU A 41 5.61 -5.71 -2.40
C LEU A 41 5.78 -6.80 -1.35
N ALA A 42 6.50 -7.85 -1.74
CA ALA A 42 7.11 -8.82 -0.84
C ALA A 42 8.61 -8.92 -1.15
N GLU A 43 9.37 -9.61 -0.30
CA GLU A 43 10.83 -9.78 -0.46
C GLU A 43 11.15 -10.43 -1.81
N LEU A 44 10.37 -11.45 -2.20
CA LEU A 44 10.51 -12.08 -3.53
C LEU A 44 10.19 -11.12 -4.67
N THR A 45 9.19 -10.25 -4.49
CA THR A 45 8.82 -9.24 -5.48
C THR A 45 9.98 -8.29 -5.76
N MET A 46 10.70 -7.85 -4.74
CA MET A 46 11.86 -6.95 -4.90
C MET A 46 12.91 -7.55 -5.86
N LEU A 47 13.19 -8.86 -5.74
CA LEU A 47 14.09 -9.56 -6.67
C LEU A 47 13.52 -9.62 -8.10
N ILE A 48 12.21 -9.82 -8.27
CA ILE A 48 11.54 -9.82 -9.58
C ILE A 48 11.66 -8.43 -10.23
N LEU A 49 11.40 -7.37 -9.47
CA LEU A 49 11.50 -5.99 -9.94
C LEU A 49 12.93 -5.62 -10.31
N TRP A 50 13.91 -6.08 -9.52
CA TRP A 50 15.33 -5.88 -9.85
C TRP A 50 15.70 -6.57 -11.17
N LYS A 51 15.29 -7.83 -11.37
CA LYS A 51 15.51 -8.56 -12.62
C LYS A 51 14.88 -7.85 -13.81
N ALA A 52 13.69 -7.27 -13.63
CA ALA A 52 13.02 -6.49 -14.67
C ALA A 52 13.80 -5.21 -15.00
N ARG A 53 14.20 -4.43 -13.98
CA ARG A 53 14.98 -3.20 -14.13
C ARG A 53 16.35 -3.43 -14.78
N ARG A 54 16.98 -4.57 -14.49
CA ARG A 54 18.24 -4.98 -15.13
C ARG A 54 18.09 -5.26 -16.63
N LYS A 55 16.92 -5.75 -17.07
CA LYS A 55 16.62 -5.96 -18.50
C LYS A 55 16.20 -4.67 -19.19
N ASN A 56 15.47 -3.81 -18.51
CA ASN A 56 15.03 -2.51 -18.99
C ASN A 56 15.05 -1.49 -17.84
N PRO A 57 15.94 -0.47 -17.87
CA PRO A 57 16.07 0.54 -16.82
C PRO A 57 14.78 1.30 -16.49
N GLU A 58 13.82 1.38 -17.42
CA GLU A 58 12.54 2.04 -17.20
C GLU A 58 11.56 1.20 -16.37
N LEU A 59 11.84 -0.08 -16.10
CA LEU A 59 11.01 -0.94 -15.25
C LEU A 59 11.46 -0.88 -13.77
N GLY A 60 10.99 -1.83 -12.96
CA GLY A 60 11.28 -1.89 -11.52
C GLY A 60 10.09 -1.57 -10.61
N TYR A 61 8.88 -1.57 -11.16
CA TYR A 61 7.62 -1.34 -10.45
C TYR A 61 6.57 -2.39 -10.85
N ALA A 62 5.47 -2.48 -10.10
CA ALA A 62 4.38 -3.40 -10.38
C ALA A 62 3.53 -2.93 -11.58
N THR A 63 3.71 -3.55 -12.75
CA THR A 63 3.05 -3.10 -13.99
C THR A 63 1.53 -3.34 -13.98
N THR A 64 1.04 -4.27 -13.16
CA THR A 64 -0.40 -4.55 -12.99
C THR A 64 -1.16 -3.36 -12.42
N PHE A 65 -0.50 -2.48 -11.65
CA PHE A 65 -1.11 -1.25 -11.14
C PHE A 65 -1.57 -0.32 -12.28
N LEU A 66 -0.80 -0.20 -13.36
CA LEU A 66 -1.20 0.62 -14.52
C LEU A 66 -2.48 0.09 -15.17
N ARG A 67 -2.66 -1.24 -15.22
CA ARG A 67 -3.90 -1.84 -15.73
C ARG A 67 -5.10 -1.53 -14.83
N GLN A 68 -4.91 -1.63 -13.52
CA GLN A 68 -5.96 -1.25 -12.56
C GLN A 68 -6.33 0.23 -12.73
N MET A 69 -5.34 1.12 -12.82
CA MET A 69 -5.59 2.56 -13.00
C MET A 69 -6.21 2.89 -14.36
N GLU A 70 -5.93 2.13 -15.42
CA GLU A 70 -6.61 2.31 -16.71
C GLU A 70 -8.12 2.11 -16.58
N ASP A 71 -8.56 1.18 -15.72
CA ASP A 71 -9.97 0.91 -15.47
C ASP A 71 -10.62 1.91 -14.49
N VAL A 72 -9.89 2.40 -13.49
CA VAL A 72 -10.51 3.10 -12.34
C VAL A 72 -10.10 4.54 -12.09
N LEU A 73 -9.03 5.05 -12.74
CA LEU A 73 -8.49 6.37 -12.41
C LEU A 73 -9.53 7.50 -12.58
N GLY A 74 -10.33 7.47 -13.65
CA GLY A 74 -11.40 8.44 -13.86
C GLY A 74 -12.43 8.44 -12.72
N THR A 75 -12.90 7.25 -12.33
CA THR A 75 -13.84 7.08 -11.21
C THR A 75 -13.27 7.57 -9.89
N CYS A 76 -11.98 7.34 -9.63
CA CYS A 76 -11.33 7.87 -8.43
C CYS A 76 -11.37 9.40 -8.41
N LEU A 77 -11.02 10.05 -9.53
CA LEU A 77 -11.02 11.51 -9.64
C LEU A 77 -12.43 12.10 -9.50
N ASP A 78 -13.41 11.55 -10.20
CA ASP A 78 -14.80 12.02 -10.15
C ASP A 78 -15.39 11.97 -8.73
N ARG A 79 -14.99 10.97 -7.94
CA ARG A 79 -15.46 10.76 -6.57
C ARG A 79 -14.56 11.36 -5.50
N GLY A 80 -13.40 11.89 -5.88
CA GLY A 80 -12.39 12.39 -4.96
C GLY A 80 -11.68 11.31 -4.12
N VAL A 81 -11.69 10.05 -4.56
CA VAL A 81 -10.99 8.95 -3.90
C VAL A 81 -9.49 9.09 -4.14
N ARG A 82 -8.69 9.15 -3.06
CA ARG A 82 -7.23 9.18 -3.13
C ARG A 82 -6.68 7.77 -3.34
N VAL A 83 -5.63 7.62 -4.14
CA VAL A 83 -4.98 6.32 -4.39
C VAL A 83 -3.61 6.31 -3.74
N VAL A 84 -3.30 5.31 -2.90
CA VAL A 84 -2.01 5.18 -2.22
C VAL A 84 -1.48 3.76 -2.33
N VAL A 85 -0.37 3.58 -3.05
CA VAL A 85 0.15 2.24 -3.36
C VAL A 85 1.65 2.15 -3.16
N ASN A 86 2.18 0.98 -2.81
CA ASN A 86 3.62 0.70 -2.85
C ASN A 86 4.07 0.06 -4.19
N ALA A 87 3.22 0.13 -5.22
CA ALA A 87 3.48 -0.39 -6.55
C ALA A 87 4.76 0.18 -7.20
N GLY A 88 5.30 1.30 -6.70
CA GLY A 88 6.52 1.91 -7.19
C GLY A 88 7.75 1.03 -7.04
N GLY A 89 7.78 0.16 -6.02
CA GLY A 89 8.86 -0.80 -5.83
C GLY A 89 10.25 -0.16 -5.89
N LEU A 90 11.07 -0.61 -6.84
CA LEU A 90 12.43 -0.11 -7.08
C LEU A 90 12.51 1.08 -8.04
N ASN A 91 11.38 1.54 -8.60
CA ASN A 91 11.33 2.68 -9.52
C ASN A 91 10.00 3.47 -9.42
N PRO A 92 9.70 4.12 -8.27
CA PRO A 92 8.49 4.94 -8.11
C PRO A 92 8.39 6.07 -9.13
N ALA A 93 9.52 6.72 -9.43
CA ALA A 93 9.57 7.81 -10.40
C ALA A 93 9.20 7.33 -11.81
N GLY A 94 9.67 6.14 -12.20
CA GLY A 94 9.29 5.50 -13.46
C GLY A 94 7.81 5.19 -13.53
N LEU A 95 7.24 4.62 -12.46
CA LEU A 95 5.80 4.37 -12.40
C LEU A 95 4.98 5.66 -12.48
N ALA A 96 5.39 6.73 -11.80
CA ALA A 96 4.72 8.02 -11.88
C ALA A 96 4.70 8.59 -13.30
N ARG A 97 5.83 8.52 -14.03
CA ARG A 97 5.89 8.93 -15.45
C ARG A 97 4.93 8.12 -16.32
N GLN A 98 4.87 6.81 -16.12
CA GLN A 98 4.00 5.92 -16.91
C GLN A 98 2.51 6.14 -16.59
N LEU A 99 2.18 6.36 -15.31
CA LEU A 99 0.83 6.73 -14.91
C LEU A 99 0.42 8.08 -15.49
N GLN A 100 1.33 9.06 -15.53
CA GLN A 100 1.07 10.36 -16.17
C GLN A 100 0.76 10.21 -17.67
N GLN A 101 1.49 9.35 -18.38
CA GLN A 101 1.23 9.05 -19.80
C GLN A 101 -0.12 8.35 -19.99
N LEU A 102 -0.45 7.37 -19.13
CA LEU A 102 -1.75 6.72 -19.11
C LEU A 102 -2.88 7.74 -18.89
N ALA A 103 -2.75 8.61 -17.89
CA ALA A 103 -3.75 9.64 -17.61
C ALA A 103 -3.98 10.57 -18.81
N GLN A 104 -2.90 11.01 -19.48
CA GLN A 104 -3.00 11.82 -20.70
C GLN A 104 -3.76 11.10 -21.81
N ARG A 105 -3.52 9.80 -22.03
CA ARG A 105 -4.28 9.00 -23.02
C ARG A 105 -5.77 8.93 -22.68
N LEU A 106 -6.11 8.90 -21.40
CA LEU A 106 -7.50 8.88 -20.91
C LEU A 106 -8.15 10.26 -20.85
N GLY A 107 -7.42 11.35 -21.17
CA GLY A 107 -7.92 12.72 -21.05
C GLY A 107 -8.05 13.20 -19.60
N LEU A 108 -7.32 12.59 -18.66
CA LEU A 108 -7.33 12.90 -17.23
C LEU A 108 -6.07 13.70 -16.83
N ALA A 109 -6.18 14.48 -15.76
CA ALA A 109 -5.08 15.30 -15.24
C ALA A 109 -4.89 15.15 -13.71
N PRO A 110 -4.60 13.93 -13.20
CA PRO A 110 -4.37 13.71 -11.79
C PRO A 110 -3.06 14.37 -11.31
N ARG A 111 -3.04 14.78 -10.04
CA ARG A 111 -1.82 15.17 -9.30
C ARG A 111 -1.15 13.91 -8.77
N ILE A 112 -0.05 13.50 -9.39
CA ILE A 112 0.68 12.27 -9.03
C ILE A 112 1.93 12.63 -8.23
N GLY A 113 2.00 12.15 -6.98
CA GLY A 113 3.17 12.20 -6.13
C GLY A 113 3.88 10.85 -6.06
N TYR A 114 5.19 10.85 -5.86
CA TYR A 114 5.93 9.63 -5.52
C TYR A 114 6.91 9.87 -4.38
N LEU A 115 7.16 8.83 -3.60
CA LEU A 115 8.14 8.85 -2.51
C LEU A 115 9.47 8.25 -2.98
N SER A 116 10.56 8.63 -2.31
CA SER A 116 11.90 8.11 -2.53
C SER A 116 12.69 8.08 -1.22
N GLY A 117 13.85 7.44 -1.22
CA GLY A 117 14.77 7.41 -0.06
C GLY A 117 14.78 6.07 0.69
N ASP A 118 14.07 5.07 0.19
CA ASP A 118 14.15 3.69 0.68
C ASP A 118 15.39 2.96 0.16
N ASP A 119 15.80 3.20 -1.10
CA ASP A 119 16.99 2.58 -1.69
C ASP A 119 18.27 3.05 -0.99
N VAL A 120 18.92 2.13 -0.30
CA VAL A 120 20.12 2.37 0.51
C VAL A 120 21.31 1.52 0.04
N VAL A 121 21.23 0.90 -1.14
CA VAL A 121 22.33 0.09 -1.71
C VAL A 121 23.66 0.86 -1.70
N ASP A 122 23.62 2.12 -2.13
CA ASP A 122 24.82 2.96 -2.24
C ASP A 122 25.40 3.35 -0.87
N ARG A 123 24.63 3.19 0.22
CA ARG A 123 25.06 3.50 1.60
C ARG A 123 25.69 2.32 2.31
N LEU A 124 25.53 1.10 1.80
CA LEU A 124 26.04 -0.11 2.45
C LEU A 124 27.56 -0.08 2.68
N PRO A 125 28.41 0.38 1.73
CA PRO A 125 29.85 0.41 1.96
C PRO A 125 30.24 1.34 3.12
N GLU A 126 29.58 2.50 3.22
CA GLU A 126 29.78 3.46 4.32
C GLU A 126 29.41 2.83 5.67
N TRP A 127 28.24 2.18 5.75
CA TRP A 127 27.77 1.55 6.99
C TRP A 127 28.66 0.40 7.44
N GLN A 128 29.13 -0.43 6.51
CA GLN A 128 30.04 -1.53 6.81
C GLN A 128 31.40 -1.00 7.32
N GLN A 129 31.91 0.10 6.75
CA GLN A 129 33.12 0.76 7.26
C GLN A 129 32.91 1.35 8.65
N ALA A 130 31.71 1.82 8.96
CA ALA A 130 31.33 2.30 10.29
C ALA A 130 31.07 1.17 11.31
N GLY A 131 31.21 -0.09 10.92
CA GLY A 131 31.06 -1.26 11.79
C GLY A 131 29.65 -1.86 11.84
N ALA A 132 28.72 -1.43 10.98
CA ALA A 132 27.43 -2.08 10.85
C ALA A 132 27.59 -3.45 10.17
N GLU A 133 27.41 -4.53 10.94
CA GLU A 133 27.53 -5.89 10.42
C GLU A 133 26.43 -6.25 9.41
N LEU A 134 25.25 -5.64 9.57
CA LEU A 134 24.04 -5.95 8.79
C LEU A 134 23.80 -7.46 8.72
N ALA A 135 23.95 -8.12 9.87
CA ALA A 135 23.86 -9.57 9.97
C ALA A 135 22.45 -10.06 9.61
N ASN A 136 22.39 -11.13 8.84
CA ASN A 136 21.12 -11.80 8.54
C ASN A 136 20.47 -12.28 9.86
N MET A 137 19.19 -11.98 10.05
CA MET A 137 18.49 -12.23 11.32
C MET A 137 18.35 -13.71 11.68
N ASP A 138 18.31 -14.60 10.68
CA ASP A 138 18.12 -16.04 10.90
C ASP A 138 19.44 -16.78 11.16
N THR A 139 20.50 -16.38 10.47
CA THR A 139 21.80 -17.08 10.46
C THR A 139 22.88 -16.38 11.26
N GLY A 140 22.68 -15.10 11.60
CA GLY A 140 23.69 -14.24 12.20
C GLY A 140 24.88 -13.94 11.27
N LEU A 141 24.83 -14.37 10.00
CA LEU A 141 25.93 -14.17 9.06
C LEU A 141 26.03 -12.68 8.68
N PRO A 142 27.16 -12.00 8.95
CA PRO A 142 27.37 -10.62 8.51
C PRO A 142 27.26 -10.50 7.00
N LEU A 143 26.68 -9.41 6.49
CA LEU A 143 26.46 -9.20 5.05
C LEU A 143 27.78 -9.30 4.26
N ALA A 144 28.87 -8.76 4.80
CA ALA A 144 30.20 -8.83 4.19
C ALA A 144 30.73 -10.27 4.02
N LYS A 145 30.22 -11.23 4.80
CA LYS A 145 30.61 -12.65 4.75
C LYS A 145 29.64 -13.50 3.91
N ALA A 146 28.57 -12.93 3.37
CA ALA A 146 27.58 -13.66 2.57
C ALA A 146 28.12 -14.16 1.22
N GLY A 147 29.21 -13.58 0.71
CA GLY A 147 29.85 -14.02 -0.54
C GLY A 147 29.00 -13.82 -1.80
N LEU A 148 27.93 -13.02 -1.72
CA LEU A 148 26.99 -12.75 -2.79
C LEU A 148 26.89 -11.23 -3.03
N PRO A 149 26.70 -10.79 -4.29
CA PRO A 149 26.45 -9.38 -4.57
C PRO A 149 25.09 -8.95 -4.01
N VAL A 150 25.06 -7.78 -3.37
CA VAL A 150 23.80 -7.16 -2.95
C VAL A 150 23.11 -6.59 -4.19
N VAL A 151 21.90 -7.08 -4.47
CA VAL A 151 21.11 -6.66 -5.63
C VAL A 151 20.14 -5.53 -5.30
N THR A 152 19.62 -5.52 -4.08
CA THR A 152 18.69 -4.52 -3.54
C THR A 152 18.92 -4.39 -2.04
N ALA A 153 18.74 -3.18 -1.51
CA ALA A 153 18.71 -2.91 -0.09
C ALA A 153 17.79 -1.72 0.13
N ASN A 154 16.66 -1.96 0.82
CA ASN A 154 15.60 -0.99 0.94
C ASN A 154 15.20 -0.84 2.41
N ALA A 155 15.18 0.40 2.90
CA ALA A 155 14.60 0.74 4.19
C ALA A 155 13.07 0.76 4.08
N TYR A 156 12.37 0.24 5.09
CA TYR A 156 10.92 0.32 5.15
C TYR A 156 10.56 1.72 5.66
N LEU A 157 10.10 2.59 4.76
CA LEU A 157 9.65 3.94 5.13
C LEU A 157 8.29 3.88 5.85
N GLY A 158 8.00 4.91 6.66
CA GLY A 158 6.73 5.07 7.35
C GLY A 158 5.68 5.89 6.57
N GLY A 159 4.49 6.06 7.14
CA GLY A 159 3.35 6.74 6.53
C GLY A 159 3.47 8.27 6.37
N TRP A 160 4.47 8.93 6.95
CA TRP A 160 4.56 10.40 6.93
C TRP A 160 4.85 11.01 5.56
N GLY A 161 5.58 10.29 4.70
CA GLY A 161 5.76 10.73 3.31
C GLY A 161 4.45 10.68 2.53
N ILE A 162 3.59 9.69 2.84
CA ILE A 162 2.27 9.56 2.25
C ILE A 162 1.37 10.70 2.73
N ALA A 163 1.32 10.95 4.04
CA ALA A 163 0.53 12.03 4.60
C ALA A 163 0.92 13.39 4.01
N ALA A 164 2.22 13.67 3.86
CA ALA A 164 2.71 14.90 3.24
C ALA A 164 2.33 15.02 1.76
N ALA A 165 2.36 13.92 1.00
CA ALA A 165 1.94 13.93 -0.40
C ALA A 165 0.42 14.17 -0.54
N LEU A 166 -0.39 13.59 0.33
CA LEU A 166 -1.84 13.82 0.37
C LEU A 166 -2.18 15.26 0.82
N ASP A 167 -1.41 15.83 1.75
CA ASP A 167 -1.55 17.24 2.18
C ASP A 167 -1.17 18.21 1.04
N ALA A 168 -0.23 17.82 0.19
CA ALA A 168 0.08 18.50 -1.07
C ALA A 168 -0.97 18.23 -2.18
N ASP A 169 -2.13 17.68 -1.83
CA ASP A 169 -3.26 17.41 -2.71
C ASP A 169 -2.92 16.46 -3.87
N CYS A 170 -2.11 15.43 -3.63
CA CYS A 170 -1.92 14.37 -4.60
C CYS A 170 -3.17 13.48 -4.68
N ASP A 171 -3.68 13.27 -5.89
CA ASP A 171 -4.75 12.29 -6.18
C ASP A 171 -4.20 10.86 -6.08
N VAL A 172 -2.94 10.66 -6.50
CA VAL A 172 -2.25 9.37 -6.46
C VAL A 172 -0.89 9.54 -5.80
N VAL A 173 -0.60 8.68 -4.82
CA VAL A 173 0.69 8.61 -4.12
C VAL A 173 1.33 7.25 -4.38
N ILE A 174 2.49 7.27 -5.05
CA ILE A 174 3.26 6.08 -5.40
C ILE A 174 4.44 5.94 -4.44
N CYS A 175 4.42 4.91 -3.64
CA CYS A 175 5.47 4.60 -2.68
C CYS A 175 6.45 3.57 -3.26
N PRO A 176 7.72 3.63 -2.84
CA PRO A 176 8.65 2.52 -2.94
C PRO A 176 8.40 1.54 -1.76
N ARG A 177 9.44 0.92 -1.20
CA ARG A 177 9.29 0.13 0.04
C ARG A 177 8.88 1.04 1.20
N VAL A 178 7.66 0.84 1.66
CA VAL A 178 7.10 1.32 2.94
C VAL A 178 6.75 0.09 3.77
N THR A 179 6.51 0.26 5.08
CA THR A 179 5.77 -0.78 5.81
C THR A 179 4.38 -0.91 5.23
N ASP A 180 3.84 -2.12 5.18
CA ASP A 180 2.57 -2.40 4.50
C ASP A 180 1.43 -1.59 5.16
N ALA A 181 1.40 -1.58 6.50
CA ALA A 181 0.48 -0.76 7.28
C ALA A 181 0.63 0.76 7.05
N SER A 182 1.78 1.26 6.58
CA SER A 182 1.95 2.69 6.28
C SER A 182 1.04 3.18 5.17
N LEU A 183 0.61 2.27 4.27
CA LEU A 183 -0.40 2.57 3.25
C LEU A 183 -1.74 2.97 3.87
N VAL A 184 -2.00 2.59 5.13
CA VAL A 184 -3.23 2.91 5.88
C VAL A 184 -2.97 4.01 6.94
N VAL A 185 -1.83 3.95 7.62
CA VAL A 185 -1.43 4.97 8.62
C VAL A 185 -1.26 6.34 7.98
N GLY A 186 -0.61 6.43 6.82
CA GLY A 186 -0.38 7.70 6.13
C GLY A 186 -1.68 8.45 5.80
N PRO A 187 -2.65 7.81 5.12
CA PRO A 187 -3.93 8.45 4.84
C PRO A 187 -4.78 8.72 6.08
N ALA A 188 -4.75 7.86 7.10
CA ALA A 188 -5.45 8.12 8.36
C ALA A 188 -4.90 9.37 9.07
N ALA A 189 -3.58 9.49 9.17
CA ALA A 189 -2.92 10.66 9.76
C ALA A 189 -3.23 11.95 8.97
N TRP A 190 -3.21 11.89 7.63
CA TRP A 190 -3.61 13.01 6.78
C TRP A 190 -5.06 13.43 7.00
N TRP A 191 -5.99 12.47 7.01
CA TRP A 191 -7.43 12.73 7.10
C TRP A 191 -7.81 13.40 8.43
N HIS A 192 -7.25 12.90 9.54
CA HIS A 192 -7.55 13.38 10.89
C HIS A 192 -6.62 14.50 11.36
N GLY A 193 -5.56 14.81 10.60
CA GLY A 193 -4.58 15.83 10.97
C GLY A 193 -3.72 15.44 12.18
N TRP A 194 -3.47 14.14 12.36
CA TRP A 194 -2.67 13.63 13.48
C TRP A 194 -1.22 14.10 13.40
N GLN A 195 -0.62 14.23 14.58
CA GLN A 195 0.79 14.53 14.77
C GLN A 195 1.62 13.25 14.91
N ARG A 196 2.94 13.42 14.85
CA ARG A 196 3.89 12.30 14.91
C ARG A 196 3.88 11.55 16.22
N ASP A 197 3.38 12.19 17.27
CA ASP A 197 3.35 11.73 18.65
C ASP A 197 1.94 11.41 19.17
N ASP A 198 0.93 11.37 18.28
CA ASP A 198 -0.42 10.88 18.57
C ASP A 198 -0.41 9.33 18.63
N TRP A 199 0.37 8.77 19.56
CA TRP A 199 0.74 7.36 19.57
C TRP A 199 -0.43 6.39 19.66
N ASP A 200 -1.48 6.74 20.42
CA ASP A 200 -2.67 5.90 20.56
C ASP A 200 -3.43 5.79 19.23
N GLN A 201 -3.57 6.93 18.54
CA GLN A 201 -4.22 7.00 17.23
C GLN A 201 -3.41 6.25 16.18
N LEU A 202 -2.09 6.47 16.17
CA LEU A 202 -1.17 5.80 15.26
C LEU A 202 -1.15 4.29 15.49
N ALA A 203 -1.18 3.83 16.74
CA ALA A 203 -1.25 2.41 17.07
C ALA A 203 -2.55 1.78 16.55
N GLY A 204 -3.69 2.46 16.71
CA GLY A 204 -4.97 2.03 16.16
C GLY A 204 -4.94 1.90 14.63
N ALA A 205 -4.35 2.87 13.94
CA ALA A 205 -4.21 2.82 12.48
C ALA A 205 -3.23 1.75 11.99
N VAL A 206 -2.15 1.47 12.75
CA VAL A 206 -1.23 0.35 12.45
C VAL A 206 -1.98 -0.98 12.56
N ALA A 207 -2.77 -1.18 13.64
CA ALA A 207 -3.56 -2.39 13.81
C ALA A 207 -4.59 -2.56 12.68
N ALA A 208 -5.35 -1.51 12.36
CA ALA A 208 -6.29 -1.53 11.25
C ALA A 208 -5.60 -1.82 9.90
N GLY A 209 -4.42 -1.21 9.68
CA GLY A 209 -3.60 -1.43 8.50
C GLY A 209 -3.22 -2.90 8.31
N HIS A 210 -2.70 -3.53 9.36
CA HIS A 210 -2.35 -4.96 9.35
C HIS A 210 -3.54 -5.88 9.10
N VAL A 211 -4.76 -5.49 9.47
CA VAL A 211 -5.96 -6.29 9.21
C VAL A 211 -6.38 -6.19 7.74
N ILE A 212 -6.27 -5.01 7.11
CA ILE A 212 -6.77 -4.79 5.74
C ILE A 212 -5.72 -4.94 4.65
N GLU A 213 -4.44 -5.01 5.01
CA GLU A 213 -3.36 -5.38 4.10
C GLU A 213 -3.41 -6.88 3.73
N CYS A 214 -2.51 -7.34 2.85
CA CYS A 214 -2.39 -8.75 2.46
C CYS A 214 -3.62 -9.40 1.78
N GLY A 215 -4.54 -8.62 1.21
CA GLY A 215 -5.63 -9.11 0.37
C GLY A 215 -6.96 -9.31 1.12
N PRO A 216 -7.83 -10.24 0.69
CA PRO A 216 -9.14 -10.45 1.30
C PRO A 216 -9.09 -11.36 2.55
N GLN A 217 -8.01 -11.32 3.34
CA GLN A 217 -7.82 -12.28 4.46
C GLN A 217 -8.84 -12.05 5.58
N ALA A 218 -9.00 -10.80 6.03
CA ALA A 218 -9.97 -10.40 7.05
C ALA A 218 -11.44 -10.62 6.64
N THR A 219 -11.68 -10.91 5.36
CA THR A 219 -13.02 -11.22 4.82
C THR A 219 -13.17 -12.71 4.47
N GLY A 220 -12.25 -13.57 4.91
CA GLY A 220 -12.36 -15.02 4.75
C GLY A 220 -11.51 -15.63 3.64
N GLY A 221 -10.62 -14.87 3.01
CA GLY A 221 -9.71 -15.34 1.95
C GLY A 221 -8.59 -16.25 2.42
N ASN A 222 -8.25 -16.23 3.72
CA ASN A 222 -7.26 -17.10 4.34
C ASN A 222 -7.76 -17.55 5.72
N TYR A 223 -8.80 -18.40 5.74
CA TYR A 223 -9.50 -18.80 6.96
C TYR A 223 -9.60 -20.31 7.12
N SER A 224 -9.21 -20.81 8.29
CA SER A 224 -9.14 -22.26 8.55
C SER A 224 -10.50 -22.91 8.84
N PHE A 225 -11.50 -22.15 9.31
CA PHE A 225 -12.83 -22.67 9.67
C PHE A 225 -13.84 -22.43 8.54
N LEU A 226 -13.59 -23.04 7.38
CA LEU A 226 -14.35 -22.83 6.13
C LEU A 226 -15.86 -23.07 6.27
N GLU A 227 -16.28 -23.89 7.23
CA GLU A 227 -17.67 -24.16 7.58
C GLU A 227 -18.43 -22.93 8.08
N GLU A 228 -17.74 -21.95 8.68
CA GLU A 228 -18.38 -20.71 9.14
C GLU A 228 -18.58 -19.70 8.00
N ILE A 229 -18.00 -19.92 6.81
CA ILE A 229 -18.18 -19.06 5.64
C ILE A 229 -19.47 -19.45 4.92
N THR A 230 -20.54 -18.71 5.22
CA THR A 230 -21.88 -18.93 4.65
C THR A 230 -22.03 -18.40 3.23
N ASP A 231 -21.29 -17.35 2.87
CA ASP A 231 -21.22 -16.82 1.50
C ASP A 231 -19.86 -17.15 0.86
N ARG A 232 -19.86 -18.19 0.01
CA ARG A 232 -18.66 -18.74 -0.64
C ARG A 232 -18.34 -18.13 -2.00
N ARG A 233 -19.00 -17.02 -2.38
CA ARG A 233 -18.53 -16.21 -3.51
C ARG A 233 -17.12 -15.69 -3.21
N TYR A 234 -16.44 -15.15 -4.21
CA TYR A 234 -15.11 -14.56 -4.02
C TYR A 234 -15.15 -13.51 -2.88
N PRO A 235 -14.32 -13.67 -1.84
CA PRO A 235 -14.22 -12.68 -0.77
C PRO A 235 -13.93 -11.30 -1.34
N GLY A 236 -14.70 -10.30 -0.89
CA GLY A 236 -14.42 -8.89 -1.16
C GLY A 236 -13.20 -8.43 -0.39
N PHE A 237 -12.52 -7.39 -0.85
CA PHE A 237 -11.43 -6.81 -0.07
C PHE A 237 -11.96 -6.05 1.16
N PRO A 238 -11.21 -6.05 2.27
CA PRO A 238 -11.62 -5.36 3.49
C PRO A 238 -11.51 -3.84 3.37
N ILE A 239 -12.29 -3.17 4.21
CA ILE A 239 -12.32 -1.72 4.40
C ILE A 239 -12.12 -1.46 5.90
N ALA A 240 -11.22 -0.56 6.25
CA ALA A 240 -11.13 0.01 7.58
C ALA A 240 -11.84 1.36 7.61
N GLU A 241 -12.83 1.51 8.49
CA GLU A 241 -13.39 2.80 8.88
C GLU A 241 -12.66 3.27 10.14
N ILE A 242 -11.67 4.16 10.00
CA ILE A 242 -10.80 4.60 11.10
C ILE A 242 -11.26 5.97 11.62
N ALA A 243 -11.69 6.01 12.88
CA ALA A 243 -12.14 7.21 13.58
C ALA A 243 -10.98 8.10 14.02
N ALA A 244 -11.28 9.35 14.41
CA ALA A 244 -10.29 10.34 14.80
C ALA A 244 -9.49 9.96 16.06
N ASP A 245 -10.02 9.09 16.91
CA ASP A 245 -9.35 8.56 18.10
C ASP A 245 -8.50 7.31 17.81
N GLY A 246 -8.44 6.87 16.55
CA GLY A 246 -7.71 5.67 16.12
C GLY A 246 -8.50 4.37 16.21
N SER A 247 -9.71 4.39 16.81
CA SER A 247 -10.59 3.21 16.79
C SER A 247 -11.05 2.90 15.38
N SER A 248 -11.25 1.62 15.06
CA SER A 248 -11.60 1.19 13.70
C SER A 248 -12.71 0.14 13.67
N VAL A 249 -13.54 0.23 12.63
CA VAL A 249 -14.44 -0.87 12.22
C VAL A 249 -13.91 -1.47 10.93
N ILE A 250 -13.70 -2.78 10.92
CA ILE A 250 -13.38 -3.52 9.70
C ILE A 250 -14.68 -4.02 9.08
N THR A 251 -14.83 -3.77 7.79
CA THR A 251 -16.02 -4.12 7.02
C THR A 251 -15.64 -4.50 5.59
N LYS A 252 -16.63 -4.75 4.74
CA LYS A 252 -16.48 -5.00 3.29
C LYS A 252 -17.72 -4.45 2.57
N HIS A 253 -17.60 -4.22 1.26
CA HIS A 253 -18.77 -3.83 0.46
C HIS A 253 -19.85 -4.90 0.46
N ASP A 254 -21.10 -4.45 0.44
CA ASP A 254 -22.27 -5.30 0.27
C ASP A 254 -22.20 -6.08 -1.05
N GLY A 255 -22.86 -7.24 -1.10
CA GLY A 255 -22.91 -8.05 -2.32
C GLY A 255 -21.61 -8.78 -2.67
N THR A 256 -20.53 -8.61 -1.91
CA THR A 256 -19.29 -9.40 -2.02
C THR A 256 -19.37 -10.71 -1.21
N GLY A 257 -18.61 -11.73 -1.59
CA GLY A 257 -18.51 -12.97 -0.83
C GLY A 257 -17.72 -12.82 0.47
N GLY A 258 -17.55 -13.92 1.19
CA GLY A 258 -16.80 -13.94 2.45
C GLY A 258 -17.57 -13.32 3.62
N LEU A 259 -16.87 -13.11 4.73
CA LEU A 259 -17.48 -12.75 6.02
C LEU A 259 -16.48 -12.00 6.92
N VAL A 260 -16.96 -11.02 7.70
CA VAL A 260 -16.17 -10.30 8.73
C VAL A 260 -16.73 -10.65 10.13
N ASP A 261 -15.86 -10.85 11.14
CA ASP A 261 -16.18 -11.14 12.56
C ASP A 261 -15.17 -10.46 13.46
N ARG A 262 -15.49 -10.44 14.75
CA ARG A 262 -14.54 -10.21 15.84
C ARG A 262 -13.49 -11.32 16.02
N LYS A 263 -13.74 -12.56 15.59
CA LYS A 263 -12.71 -13.61 15.45
C LYS A 263 -11.75 -13.37 14.26
N ARG A 264 -12.09 -12.45 13.35
CA ARG A 264 -11.48 -12.26 12.01
C ARG A 264 -10.69 -10.93 11.92
N VAL A 265 -10.64 -10.15 13.01
CA VAL A 265 -10.04 -8.81 13.17
C VAL A 265 -9.22 -8.77 14.46
#